data_AF-A0A2V8F014-F1
#
_entry.id   AF-A0A2V8F014-F1
#
_cell.length_a   1.000
_cell.length_b   1.000
_cell.length_c   1.000
_cell.angle_alpha   90.00
_cell.angle_beta   90.00
_cell.angle_gamma   90.00
#
_symmetry.space_group_name_H-M   'P 1'
#
loop_
_entity.id
_entity.type
_entity.pdbx_description
1 polymer ?
#
loop_
_entity_poly.entity_id
_entity_poly.type
_entity_poly.pdbx_seq_one_letter_code
_entity_poly.pdbx_strand_id
1 'polypeptide(L)'
;MSAAVRPYVWLLKKEYRELVASRAWWVMLLAMGPLVGVTFISAVRTYAEASGLNGTSTGVGEAFSPLIGVWAPTFSACEVAAVFLLPFVGIRLVSGDRQSGALKIELQHPMSAFTRVGAKALVLLGGWIVASTAPAAAVLLWKSYGGSIYPPELAAVAFGHLLNAGLTIALAAAAAALTEHPSTAAILTLSVTVGTWIVNFIAAVQGGVWERVAGYTPPAMIAGFQHGLIRLDVVLIALTLVLAGLALAAVWLRLGVAVRRRVHESIALGALTAAVVFSCAFATPSWDTSESRINSFPEADEVALARIRAPLRIEAHLAPEDPRRADLEHRAIAKLRRVLPKVQVQYVSATSIGLFEQNAPHYGEIWYELGGRREMSRVTTAEGVLETIYALAGVKPPLESEDAIFRGHPLAVPPKGAAAVFYGIWPALVVAGAVLVGRLGR
;
A
#
# COMPACT_ATOMS: atom_id res chain seq x y z
N MET A 1 28.53 14.68 21.93
CA MET A 1 27.78 14.73 20.65
C MET A 1 28.69 15.30 19.58
N SER A 2 28.89 14.60 18.46
CA SER A 2 29.81 15.03 17.40
C SER A 2 29.39 16.36 16.76
N ALA A 3 30.34 17.07 16.15
CA ALA A 3 30.14 18.38 15.53
C ALA A 3 29.04 18.40 14.43
N ALA A 4 28.71 17.26 13.83
CA ALA A 4 27.69 17.12 12.79
C ALA A 4 26.25 16.91 13.33
N VAL A 5 26.09 16.42 14.56
CA VAL A 5 24.75 16.10 15.11
C VAL A 5 24.01 17.37 15.54
N ARG A 6 24.73 18.37 16.06
CA ARG A 6 24.12 19.60 16.59
C ARG A 6 23.43 20.45 15.51
N PRO A 7 24.03 20.67 14.31
CA PRO A 7 23.36 21.36 13.21
C PRO A 7 22.14 20.61 12.67
N TYR A 8 22.20 19.28 12.56
CA TYR A 8 21.09 18.49 12.06
C TYR A 8 19.89 18.49 13.01
N VAL A 9 20.13 18.38 14.33
CA VAL A 9 19.06 18.49 15.33
C VAL A 9 18.45 19.90 15.34
N TRP A 10 19.26 20.94 15.13
CA TRP A 10 18.74 22.30 14.97
C TRP A 10 17.81 22.40 13.74
N LEU A 11 18.22 21.82 12.61
CA LEU A 11 17.42 21.80 11.40
C LEU A 11 16.08 21.07 11.61
N LEU A 12 16.09 19.89 12.22
CA LEU A 12 14.85 19.17 12.55
C LEU A 12 13.92 20.00 13.46
N LYS A 13 14.47 20.71 14.44
CA LYS A 13 13.67 21.61 15.30
C LYS A 13 13.08 22.78 14.52
N LYS A 14 13.82 23.35 13.58
CA LYS A 14 13.34 24.41 12.67
C LYS A 14 12.20 23.88 11.81
N GLU A 15 12.40 22.76 11.13
CA GLU A 15 11.40 22.14 10.25
C GLU A 15 10.12 21.75 11.03
N TYR A 16 10.28 21.20 12.25
CA TYR A 16 9.15 20.88 13.12
C TYR A 16 8.33 22.12 13.49
N ARG A 17 8.99 23.23 13.83
CA ARG A 17 8.30 24.50 14.12
C ARG A 17 7.55 25.03 12.90
N GLU A 18 8.12 24.91 11.71
CA GLU A 18 7.45 25.31 10.47
C GLU A 18 6.23 24.44 10.15
N LEU A 19 6.31 23.13 10.39
CA LEU A 19 5.17 22.23 10.27
C LEU A 19 4.05 22.63 11.25
N VAL A 20 4.40 22.86 12.52
CA VAL A 20 3.46 23.25 13.56
C VAL A 20 2.86 24.64 13.31
N ALA A 21 3.59 25.54 12.65
CA ALA A 21 3.06 26.84 12.21
C ALA A 21 2.21 26.75 10.93
N SER A 22 2.26 25.62 10.20
CA SER A 22 1.55 25.44 8.94
C SER A 22 0.05 25.20 9.16
N ARG A 23 -0.77 26.15 8.68
CA ARG A 23 -2.25 26.00 8.67
C ARG A 23 -2.70 24.76 7.91
N ALA A 24 -2.01 24.38 6.84
CA ALA A 24 -2.36 23.21 6.04
C ALA A 24 -2.28 21.91 6.87
N TRP A 25 -1.29 21.80 7.78
CA TRP A 25 -1.16 20.63 8.65
C TRP A 25 -2.30 20.56 9.67
N TRP A 26 -2.66 21.69 10.29
CA TRP A 26 -3.81 21.75 11.21
C TRP A 26 -5.15 21.45 10.52
N VAL A 27 -5.35 21.93 9.29
CA VAL A 27 -6.53 21.59 8.48
C VAL A 27 -6.56 20.10 8.17
N MET A 28 -5.42 19.50 7.82
CA MET A 28 -5.33 18.06 7.62
C MET A 28 -5.67 17.29 8.90
N LEU A 29 -5.10 17.64 10.05
CA LEU A 29 -5.43 17.02 11.34
C LEU A 29 -6.91 17.15 11.66
N LEU A 30 -7.51 18.32 11.41
CA LEU A 30 -8.93 18.55 11.65
C LEU A 30 -9.79 17.63 10.78
N ALA A 31 -9.44 17.46 9.50
CA ALA A 31 -10.15 16.61 8.55
C ALA A 31 -9.98 15.11 8.82
N MET A 32 -8.84 14.69 9.38
CA MET A 32 -8.57 13.27 9.68
C MET A 32 -9.62 12.66 10.61
N GLY A 33 -10.08 13.40 11.62
CA GLY A 33 -11.09 12.91 12.57
C GLY A 33 -12.38 12.49 11.86
N PRO A 34 -13.08 13.42 11.16
CA PRO A 34 -14.29 13.09 10.42
C PRO A 34 -14.10 12.03 9.32
N LEU A 35 -12.97 12.05 8.58
CA LEU A 35 -12.69 11.05 7.53
C LEU A 35 -12.56 9.64 8.11
N VAL A 36 -11.81 9.49 9.21
CA VAL A 36 -11.69 8.21 9.92
C VAL A 36 -13.01 7.85 10.59
N GLY A 37 -13.71 8.83 11.17
CA GLY A 37 -14.99 8.63 11.83
C GLY A 37 -16.05 8.04 10.90
N VAL A 38 -16.23 8.61 9.70
CA VAL A 38 -17.23 8.12 8.75
C VAL A 38 -16.92 6.71 8.26
N THR A 39 -15.66 6.44 7.94
CA THR A 39 -15.22 5.11 7.46
C THR A 39 -15.30 4.06 8.56
N PHE A 40 -14.78 4.34 9.76
CA PHE A 40 -14.83 3.42 10.90
C PHE A 40 -16.27 3.12 11.37
N ILE A 41 -17.11 4.15 11.54
CA ILE A 41 -18.50 3.96 11.99
C ILE A 41 -19.28 3.13 10.97
N SER A 42 -19.08 3.38 9.68
CA SER A 42 -19.73 2.63 8.61
C SER A 42 -19.25 1.18 8.61
N ALA A 43 -17.93 0.96 8.68
CA ALA A 43 -17.33 -0.37 8.72
C ALA A 43 -17.83 -1.20 9.91
N VAL A 44 -17.80 -0.65 11.13
CA VAL A 44 -18.29 -1.34 12.33
C VAL A 44 -19.79 -1.63 12.24
N ARG A 45 -20.59 -0.71 11.70
CA ARG A 45 -22.03 -0.95 11.52
C ARG A 45 -22.27 -2.10 10.55
N THR A 46 -21.67 -2.07 9.37
CA THR A 46 -21.82 -3.12 8.36
C THR A 46 -21.30 -4.47 8.88
N TYR A 47 -20.17 -4.46 9.59
CA TYR A 47 -19.61 -5.65 10.22
C TYR A 47 -20.55 -6.24 11.27
N ALA A 48 -21.15 -5.38 12.11
CA ALA A 48 -22.09 -5.80 13.14
C ALA A 48 -23.40 -6.35 12.57
N GLU A 49 -23.93 -5.72 11.52
CA GLU A 49 -25.12 -6.20 10.79
C GLU A 49 -24.85 -7.57 10.16
N ALA A 50 -23.73 -7.73 9.46
CA ALA A 50 -23.33 -9.01 8.88
C ALA A 50 -23.15 -10.09 9.96
N SER A 51 -22.51 -9.74 11.08
CA SER A 51 -22.28 -10.66 12.20
C SER A 51 -23.60 -11.11 12.84
N GLY A 52 -24.59 -10.22 12.94
CA GLY A 52 -25.89 -10.53 13.53
C GLY A 52 -26.83 -11.36 12.64
N LEU A 53 -26.64 -11.31 11.31
CA LEU A 53 -27.55 -11.94 10.35
C LEU A 53 -27.20 -13.40 10.01
N ASN A 54 -25.94 -13.84 10.13
CA ASN A 54 -25.49 -15.23 9.89
C ASN A 54 -24.04 -15.49 10.37
N GLY A 55 -23.58 -14.80 11.42
CA GLY A 55 -22.18 -14.81 11.91
C GLY A 55 -21.57 -16.17 12.30
N THR A 56 -22.34 -17.24 12.27
CA THR A 56 -21.96 -18.57 12.77
C THR A 56 -22.17 -19.70 11.76
N SER A 57 -22.50 -19.39 10.49
CA SER A 57 -22.60 -20.44 9.46
C SER A 57 -21.22 -20.96 9.07
N THR A 58 -21.11 -22.29 8.93
CA THR A 58 -19.88 -22.98 8.54
C THR A 58 -19.41 -22.50 7.15
N GLY A 59 -18.13 -22.13 7.03
CA GLY A 59 -17.51 -21.70 5.76
C GLY A 59 -17.55 -20.20 5.48
N VAL A 60 -18.04 -19.37 6.40
CA VAL A 60 -18.15 -17.90 6.21
C VAL A 60 -17.09 -17.12 7.01
N GLY A 61 -16.12 -17.80 7.62
CA GLY A 61 -15.14 -17.20 8.54
C GLY A 61 -14.33 -16.04 7.95
N GLU A 62 -13.92 -16.13 6.67
CA GLU A 62 -13.23 -15.04 5.97
C GLU A 62 -14.06 -13.75 5.88
N ALA A 63 -15.39 -13.86 5.74
CA ALA A 63 -16.27 -12.70 5.69
C ALA A 63 -16.33 -11.95 7.03
N PHE A 64 -15.93 -12.61 8.13
CA PHE A 64 -15.79 -12.04 9.47
C PHE A 64 -14.32 -11.88 9.86
N SER A 65 -13.45 -11.58 8.88
CA SER A 65 -12.10 -11.08 9.13
C SER A 65 -12.13 -9.58 9.46
N PRO A 66 -11.63 -9.14 10.64
CA PRO A 66 -11.51 -7.72 10.97
C PRO A 66 -10.62 -6.94 9.99
N LEU A 67 -9.64 -7.60 9.36
CA LEU A 67 -8.80 -7.01 8.33
C LEU A 67 -9.62 -6.41 7.19
N ILE A 68 -10.47 -7.23 6.58
CA ILE A 68 -11.29 -6.84 5.43
C ILE A 68 -12.49 -6.01 5.89
N GLY A 69 -13.14 -6.42 6.97
CA GLY A 69 -14.40 -5.84 7.41
C GLY A 69 -14.27 -4.53 8.17
N VAL A 70 -13.13 -4.27 8.83
CA VAL A 70 -12.95 -3.11 9.71
C VAL A 70 -11.68 -2.32 9.38
N TRP A 71 -10.51 -2.96 9.29
CA TRP A 71 -9.24 -2.25 9.14
C TRP A 71 -9.07 -1.61 7.77
N ALA A 72 -9.27 -2.36 6.68
CA ALA A 72 -9.14 -1.83 5.33
C ALA A 72 -10.07 -0.62 5.08
N PRO A 73 -11.38 -0.68 5.39
CA PRO A 73 -12.26 0.48 5.28
C PRO A 73 -11.84 1.64 6.17
N THR A 74 -11.50 1.40 7.44
CA THR A 74 -11.11 2.47 8.39
C THR A 74 -9.86 3.22 7.92
N PHE A 75 -8.86 2.48 7.41
CA PHE A 75 -7.62 3.07 6.94
C PHE A 75 -7.71 3.64 5.52
N SER A 76 -8.76 3.35 4.75
CA SER A 76 -9.04 4.05 3.47
C SER A 76 -9.15 5.57 3.63
N ALA A 77 -9.54 6.06 4.82
CA ALA A 77 -9.50 7.49 5.14
C ALA A 77 -8.07 8.07 5.03
N CYS A 78 -7.06 7.27 5.37
CA CYS A 78 -5.66 7.65 5.22
C CYS A 78 -5.24 7.71 3.75
N GLU A 79 -5.81 6.91 2.85
CA GLU A 79 -5.57 7.08 1.41
C GLU A 79 -6.10 8.42 0.90
N VAL A 80 -7.34 8.76 1.25
CA VAL A 80 -7.94 10.03 0.87
C VAL A 80 -7.10 11.20 1.41
N ALA A 81 -6.68 11.14 2.67
CA ALA A 81 -5.83 12.18 3.25
C ALA A 81 -4.45 12.25 2.58
N ALA A 82 -3.83 11.10 2.28
CA ALA A 82 -2.54 11.03 1.60
C ALA A 82 -2.61 11.56 0.16
N VAL A 83 -3.73 11.41 -0.54
CA VAL A 83 -3.90 11.89 -1.92
C VAL A 83 -4.31 13.35 -1.96
N PHE A 84 -5.20 13.81 -1.08
CA PHE A 84 -5.84 15.12 -1.20
C PHE A 84 -5.39 16.16 -0.17
N LEU A 85 -4.79 15.79 0.96
CA LEU A 85 -4.45 16.73 2.04
C LEU A 85 -2.95 16.81 2.28
N LEU A 86 -2.28 15.66 2.41
CA LEU A 86 -0.83 15.57 2.66
C LEU A 86 0.02 16.29 1.60
N PRO A 87 -0.31 16.30 0.28
CA PRO A 87 0.45 17.07 -0.69
C PRO A 87 0.59 18.54 -0.34
N PHE A 88 -0.49 19.18 0.13
CA PHE A 88 -0.48 20.60 0.45
C PHE A 88 0.40 20.91 1.67
N VAL A 89 0.47 19.98 2.63
CA VAL A 89 1.38 20.09 3.78
C VAL A 89 2.83 19.99 3.31
N GLY A 90 3.15 19.00 2.47
CA GLY A 90 4.48 18.80 1.92
C GLY A 90 4.93 19.97 1.04
N ILE A 91 4.08 20.41 0.12
CA ILE A 91 4.33 21.57 -0.74
C ILE A 91 4.58 22.81 0.12
N ARG A 92 3.75 23.10 1.12
CA ARG A 92 3.90 24.29 1.96
C ARG A 92 5.22 24.30 2.72
N LEU A 93 5.68 23.14 3.20
CA LEU A 93 6.94 23.01 3.95
C LEU A 93 8.16 23.16 3.03
N VAL A 94 8.08 22.71 1.78
CA VAL A 94 9.18 22.80 0.81
C VAL A 94 9.21 24.17 0.12
N SER A 95 8.06 24.70 -0.30
CA SER A 95 7.95 25.99 -1.00
C SER A 95 8.11 27.18 -0.06
N GLY A 96 7.81 27.01 1.23
CA GLY A 96 7.83 28.09 2.22
C GLY A 96 9.18 28.78 2.36
N ASP A 97 10.26 28.00 2.36
CA ASP A 97 11.62 28.54 2.45
C ASP A 97 12.02 29.34 1.22
N ARG A 98 11.56 28.90 0.04
CA ARG A 98 11.83 29.57 -1.23
C ARG A 98 11.07 30.90 -1.32
N GLN A 99 9.81 30.92 -0.89
CA GLN A 99 8.96 32.12 -0.92
C GLN A 99 9.38 33.19 0.10
N SER A 100 9.80 32.77 1.30
CA SER A 100 10.26 33.68 2.35
C SER A 100 11.71 34.14 2.17
N GLY A 101 12.46 33.54 1.24
CA GLY A 101 13.89 33.76 1.09
C GLY A 101 14.75 33.04 2.13
N ALA A 102 14.15 32.33 3.10
CA ALA A 102 14.86 31.55 4.11
C ALA A 102 15.80 30.49 3.50
N LEU A 103 15.45 29.95 2.34
CA LEU A 103 16.30 28.99 1.61
C LEU A 103 17.70 29.58 1.30
N LYS A 104 17.79 30.88 0.99
CA LYS A 104 19.07 31.54 0.71
C LYS A 104 19.96 31.59 1.95
N ILE A 105 19.36 31.82 3.12
CA ILE A 105 20.04 31.84 4.42
C ILE A 105 20.49 30.42 4.80
N GLU A 106 19.59 29.45 4.65
CA GLU A 106 19.90 28.05 4.94
C GLU A 106 21.04 27.52 4.05
N LEU A 107 21.13 27.96 2.79
CA LEU A 107 22.22 27.63 1.86
C LEU A 107 23.60 28.12 2.29
N GLN A 108 23.69 29.09 3.20
CA GLN A 108 24.96 29.53 3.77
C GLN A 108 25.53 28.55 4.80
N HIS A 109 24.69 27.69 5.38
CA HIS A 109 25.17 26.61 6.26
C HIS A 109 25.76 25.46 5.44
N PRO A 110 26.86 24.80 5.92
CA PRO A 110 27.54 23.71 5.23
C PRO A 110 26.77 22.37 5.33
N MET A 111 25.48 22.38 5.02
CA MET A 111 24.62 21.19 4.96
C MET A 111 24.26 20.90 3.51
N SER A 112 24.36 19.63 3.11
CA SER A 112 23.98 19.19 1.77
C SER A 112 22.49 19.40 1.50
N ALA A 113 22.11 19.57 0.23
CA ALA A 113 20.69 19.68 -0.15
C ALA A 113 19.89 18.42 0.23
N PHE A 114 20.52 17.24 0.14
CA PHE A 114 19.91 15.96 0.54
C PHE A 114 19.60 15.92 2.04
N THR A 115 20.50 16.44 2.88
CA THR A 115 20.27 16.52 4.34
C THR A 115 19.04 17.36 4.67
N ARG A 116 18.82 18.46 3.94
CA ARG A 116 17.70 19.39 4.18
C ARG A 116 16.37 18.82 3.73
N VAL A 117 16.34 18.26 2.52
CA VAL A 117 15.16 17.56 2.02
C VAL A 117 14.84 16.35 2.90
N GLY A 118 15.87 15.61 3.35
CA GLY A 118 15.70 14.51 4.29
C GLY A 118 15.10 14.95 5.63
N ALA A 119 15.57 16.07 6.20
CA ALA A 119 15.00 16.61 7.43
C ALA A 119 13.51 17.00 7.26
N LYS A 120 13.17 17.65 6.15
CA LYS A 120 11.78 17.96 5.79
C LYS A 120 10.92 16.70 5.66
N ALA A 121 11.42 15.69 4.95
CA ALA A 121 10.73 14.41 4.78
C ALA A 121 10.47 13.72 6.12
N LEU A 122 11.46 13.68 7.02
CA LEU A 122 11.29 13.11 8.37
C LEU A 122 10.27 13.88 9.21
N VAL A 123 10.27 15.21 9.16
CA VAL A 123 9.27 16.02 9.87
C VAL A 123 7.87 15.82 9.29
N LEU A 124 7.74 15.73 7.97
CA LEU A 124 6.46 15.42 7.32
C LEU A 124 5.95 14.01 7.68
N LEU A 125 6.83 13.01 7.73
CA LEU A 125 6.51 11.67 8.22
C LEU A 125 6.09 11.69 9.70
N GLY A 126 6.78 12.48 10.55
CA GLY A 126 6.36 12.70 11.93
C GLY A 126 4.98 13.35 12.03
N GLY A 127 4.70 14.35 11.19
CA GLY A 127 3.39 14.99 11.07
C GLY A 127 2.30 14.02 10.61
N TRP A 128 2.65 13.08 9.72
CA TRP A 128 1.77 11.99 9.30
C TRP A 128 1.49 11.01 10.43
N ILE A 129 2.50 10.61 11.21
CA ILE A 129 2.32 9.73 12.38
C ILE A 129 1.38 10.37 13.41
N VAL A 130 1.49 11.69 13.63
CA VAL A 130 0.54 12.43 14.47
C VAL A 130 -0.87 12.38 13.88
N ALA A 131 -1.03 12.57 12.57
CA ALA A 131 -2.31 12.43 11.90
C ALA A 131 -2.90 11.01 12.00
N SER A 132 -2.03 9.98 11.99
CA SER A 132 -2.39 8.56 12.20
C SER A 132 -2.83 8.25 13.64
N THR A 133 -2.83 9.22 14.57
CA THR A 133 -3.48 9.01 15.87
C THR A 133 -5.01 8.94 15.76
N ALA A 134 -5.62 9.46 14.69
CA ALA A 134 -7.05 9.28 14.40
C ALA A 134 -7.42 7.81 14.15
N PRO A 135 -6.83 7.08 13.18
CA PRO A 135 -7.07 5.65 13.03
C PRO A 135 -6.58 4.85 14.25
N ALA A 136 -5.54 5.29 14.97
CA ALA A 136 -5.17 4.64 16.24
C ALA A 136 -6.30 4.73 17.30
N ALA A 137 -7.02 5.86 17.38
CA ALA A 137 -8.20 5.98 18.23
C ALA A 137 -9.32 5.03 17.79
N ALA A 138 -9.48 4.78 16.49
CA ALA A 138 -10.43 3.79 15.97
C ALA A 138 -10.07 2.37 16.43
N VAL A 139 -8.78 2.02 16.40
CA VAL A 139 -8.28 0.73 16.93
C VAL A 139 -8.60 0.57 18.42
N LEU A 140 -8.40 1.62 19.22
CA LEU A 140 -8.73 1.60 20.66
C LEU A 140 -10.23 1.44 20.90
N LEU A 141 -11.07 2.12 20.10
CA LEU A 141 -12.52 1.97 20.17
C LEU A 141 -12.96 0.56 19.79
N TRP A 142 -12.43 0.00 18.72
CA TRP A 142 -12.71 -1.39 18.31
C TRP A 142 -12.38 -2.38 19.43
N LYS A 143 -11.19 -2.25 20.04
CA LYS A 143 -10.80 -3.05 21.20
C LYS A 143 -11.79 -2.91 22.36
N SER A 144 -12.25 -1.69 22.63
CA SER A 144 -13.22 -1.41 23.70
C SER A 144 -14.60 -2.03 23.44
N TYR A 145 -14.94 -2.30 22.18
CA TYR A 145 -16.18 -3.00 21.81
C TYR A 145 -16.07 -4.52 21.91
N GLY A 146 -14.89 -5.06 22.26
CA GLY A 146 -14.61 -6.49 22.30
C GLY A 146 -14.09 -7.05 20.97
N GLY A 147 -13.74 -6.18 20.02
CA GLY A 147 -13.21 -6.58 18.72
C GLY A 147 -11.81 -7.19 18.80
N SER A 148 -11.56 -8.22 18.00
CA SER A 148 -10.25 -8.87 17.93
C SER A 148 -9.24 -8.01 17.16
N ILE A 149 -7.98 -8.10 17.58
CA ILE A 149 -6.86 -7.41 16.93
C ILE A 149 -5.77 -8.45 16.71
N TYR A 150 -5.46 -8.71 15.45
CA TYR A 150 -4.27 -9.45 15.07
C TYR A 150 -3.14 -8.45 14.76
N PRO A 151 -2.07 -8.38 15.59
CA PRO A 151 -1.03 -7.36 15.43
C PRO A 151 -0.31 -7.35 14.07
N PRO A 152 0.00 -8.51 13.43
CA PRO A 152 0.64 -8.52 12.11
C PRO A 152 -0.19 -7.83 11.03
N GLU A 153 -1.52 -8.02 11.02
CA GLU A 153 -2.44 -7.33 10.10
C GLU A 153 -2.38 -5.82 10.28
N LEU A 154 -2.53 -5.36 11.53
CA LEU A 154 -2.51 -3.92 11.82
C LEU A 154 -1.14 -3.30 11.48
N ALA A 155 -0.05 -4.02 11.72
CA ALA A 155 1.29 -3.58 11.36
C ALA A 155 1.47 -3.50 9.83
N ALA A 156 0.96 -4.47 9.07
CA ALA A 156 1.01 -4.47 7.61
C ALA A 156 0.23 -3.28 7.02
N VAL A 157 -1.01 -3.07 7.48
CA VAL A 157 -1.85 -1.93 7.06
C VAL A 157 -1.15 -0.61 7.40
N ALA A 158 -0.71 -0.43 8.65
CA ALA A 158 -0.03 0.80 9.07
C ALA A 158 1.25 1.06 8.26
N PHE A 159 2.04 0.02 7.97
CA PHE A 159 3.23 0.12 7.15
C PHE A 159 2.91 0.51 5.70
N GLY A 160 1.88 -0.07 5.09
CA GLY A 160 1.41 0.29 3.75
C GLY A 160 1.02 1.77 3.64
N HIS A 161 0.28 2.29 4.63
CA HIS A 161 -0.10 3.71 4.64
C HIS A 161 1.08 4.63 4.96
N LEU A 162 2.06 4.21 5.76
CA LEU A 162 3.29 4.96 5.99
C LEU A 162 4.12 5.06 4.70
N LEU A 163 4.24 3.96 3.96
CA LEU A 163 4.94 3.90 2.69
C LEU A 163 4.24 4.78 1.62
N ASN A 164 2.90 4.74 1.57
CA ASN A 164 2.12 5.63 0.71
C ASN A 164 2.32 7.11 1.07
N ALA A 165 2.31 7.46 2.36
CA ALA A 165 2.60 8.81 2.79
C ALA A 165 4.02 9.26 2.37
N GLY A 166 5.00 8.36 2.44
CA GLY A 166 6.34 8.58 1.90
C GLY A 166 6.34 8.91 0.41
N LEU A 167 5.60 8.14 -0.40
CA LEU A 167 5.45 8.39 -1.85
C LEU A 167 4.85 9.76 -2.12
N THR A 168 3.77 10.11 -1.43
CA THR A 168 3.14 11.43 -1.55
C THR A 168 4.10 12.54 -1.14
N ILE A 169 4.82 12.41 0.00
CA ILE A 169 5.77 13.41 0.48
C ILE A 169 6.89 13.63 -0.55
N ALA A 170 7.44 12.56 -1.11
CA ALA A 170 8.49 12.63 -2.12
C ALA A 170 8.01 13.31 -3.40
N LEU A 171 6.81 12.96 -3.87
CA LEU A 171 6.18 13.58 -5.04
C LEU A 171 5.89 15.07 -4.81
N ALA A 172 5.29 15.42 -3.67
CA ALA A 172 4.99 16.79 -3.29
C ALA A 172 6.25 17.64 -3.19
N ALA A 173 7.33 17.08 -2.61
CA ALA A 173 8.63 17.75 -2.53
C ALA A 173 9.26 17.95 -3.91
N ALA A 174 9.20 16.94 -4.79
CA ALA A 174 9.71 17.04 -6.16
C ALA A 174 8.95 18.10 -6.96
N ALA A 175 7.61 18.07 -6.92
CA ALA A 175 6.77 19.06 -7.59
C ALA A 175 7.03 20.47 -7.08
N ALA A 176 7.09 20.67 -5.75
CA ALA A 176 7.39 21.96 -5.14
C ALA A 176 8.81 22.46 -5.45
N ALA A 177 9.78 21.56 -5.63
CA ALA A 177 11.14 21.92 -6.02
C ALA A 177 11.23 22.35 -7.49
N LEU A 178 10.46 21.70 -8.37
CA LEU A 178 10.42 21.95 -9.81
C LEU A 178 9.64 23.21 -10.20
N THR A 179 8.61 23.58 -9.45
CA THR A 179 7.78 24.75 -9.76
C THR A 179 8.15 25.98 -8.93
N GLU A 180 7.84 27.15 -9.47
CA GLU A 180 8.02 28.43 -8.78
C GLU A 180 6.86 28.73 -7.82
N HIS A 181 5.64 28.36 -8.24
CA HIS A 181 4.42 28.62 -7.47
C HIS A 181 3.87 27.34 -6.81
N PRO A 182 3.42 27.42 -5.53
CA PRO A 182 2.79 26.29 -4.83
C PRO A 182 1.54 25.76 -5.52
N SER A 183 0.75 26.63 -6.16
CA SER A 183 -0.46 26.21 -6.89
C SER A 183 -0.12 25.29 -8.05
N THR A 184 0.95 25.58 -8.80
CA THR A 184 1.43 24.70 -9.89
C THR A 184 1.96 23.39 -9.33
N ALA A 185 2.67 23.41 -8.19
CA ALA A 185 3.10 22.19 -7.52
C ALA A 185 1.92 21.30 -7.12
N ALA A 186 0.85 21.91 -6.62
CA ALA A 186 -0.37 21.21 -6.23
C ALA A 186 -1.06 20.57 -7.44
N ILE A 187 -1.21 21.31 -8.55
CA ILE A 187 -1.76 20.77 -9.80
C ILE A 187 -0.94 19.58 -10.28
N LEU A 188 0.39 19.69 -10.34
CA LEU A 188 1.25 18.58 -10.77
C LEU A 188 1.16 17.37 -9.85
N THR A 189 1.18 17.60 -8.54
CA THR A 189 1.10 16.52 -7.55
C THR A 189 -0.23 15.77 -7.67
N LEU A 190 -1.35 16.52 -7.71
CA LEU A 190 -2.68 15.94 -7.84
C LEU A 190 -2.89 15.23 -9.18
N SER A 191 -2.38 15.78 -10.29
CA SER A 191 -2.42 15.11 -11.59
C SER A 191 -1.72 13.76 -11.57
N VAL A 192 -0.59 13.64 -10.88
CA VAL A 192 0.12 12.36 -10.74
C VAL A 192 -0.65 11.42 -9.82
N THR A 193 -1.06 11.86 -8.62
CA THR A 193 -1.74 10.98 -7.66
C THR A 193 -3.08 10.47 -8.20
N VAL A 194 -3.91 11.35 -8.78
CA VAL A 194 -5.17 10.97 -9.43
C VAL A 194 -4.91 10.17 -10.71
N GLY A 195 -3.86 10.50 -11.47
CA GLY A 195 -3.46 9.75 -12.65
C GLY A 195 -3.16 8.28 -12.36
N THR A 196 -2.64 7.95 -11.18
CA THR A 196 -2.43 6.54 -10.80
C THR A 196 -3.73 5.74 -10.69
N TRP A 197 -4.86 6.40 -10.36
CA TRP A 197 -6.16 5.74 -10.35
C TRP A 197 -6.63 5.44 -11.78
N ILE A 198 -6.41 6.37 -12.71
CA ILE A 198 -6.71 6.17 -14.14
C ILE A 198 -5.95 4.96 -14.68
N VAL A 199 -4.68 4.78 -14.30
CA VAL A 199 -3.90 3.60 -14.70
C VAL A 199 -4.56 2.30 -14.21
N ASN A 200 -5.08 2.27 -12.98
CA ASN A 200 -5.79 1.09 -12.46
C ASN A 200 -7.10 0.83 -13.20
N PHE A 201 -7.84 1.88 -13.58
CA PHE A 201 -9.05 1.73 -14.40
C PHE A 201 -8.73 1.18 -15.79
N ILE A 202 -7.69 1.69 -16.46
CA ILE A 202 -7.27 1.18 -17.77
C ILE A 202 -6.81 -0.28 -17.68
N ALA A 203 -6.05 -0.60 -16.63
CA ALA A 203 -5.56 -1.95 -16.39
C ALA A 203 -6.70 -2.96 -16.18
N ALA A 204 -7.78 -2.57 -15.50
CA ALA A 204 -8.95 -3.40 -15.30
C ALA A 204 -9.74 -3.70 -16.59
N VAL A 205 -9.49 -2.95 -17.69
CA VAL A 205 -10.22 -3.08 -18.96
C VAL A 205 -9.36 -3.67 -20.08
N GLN A 206 -8.05 -3.42 -20.09
CA GLN A 206 -7.15 -3.80 -21.19
C GLN A 206 -6.15 -4.90 -20.84
N GLY A 207 -5.98 -5.22 -19.55
CA GLY A 207 -5.02 -6.23 -19.08
C GLY A 207 -3.56 -5.98 -19.50
N GLY A 208 -2.74 -7.03 -19.46
CA GLY A 208 -1.44 -7.09 -20.13
C GLY A 208 -0.36 -6.19 -19.53
N VAL A 209 0.18 -5.25 -20.33
CA VAL A 209 1.23 -4.32 -19.85
C VAL A 209 0.65 -3.35 -18.82
N TRP A 210 -0.59 -2.89 -19.02
CA TRP A 210 -1.24 -1.96 -18.12
C TRP A 210 -1.51 -2.57 -16.75
N GLU A 211 -1.91 -3.84 -16.71
CA GLU A 211 -2.05 -4.63 -15.48
C GLU A 211 -0.73 -4.71 -14.68
N ARG A 212 0.38 -4.98 -15.38
CA ARG A 212 1.71 -5.01 -14.74
C ARG A 212 2.10 -3.65 -14.15
N VAL A 213 1.84 -2.56 -14.87
CA VAL A 213 2.14 -1.20 -14.37
C VAL A 213 1.22 -0.83 -13.22
N ALA A 214 -0.08 -1.13 -13.33
CA ALA A 214 -1.09 -0.88 -12.30
C ALA A 214 -0.75 -1.58 -10.99
N GLY A 215 -0.18 -2.79 -11.04
CA GLY A 215 0.26 -3.56 -9.88
C GLY A 215 1.33 -2.87 -9.00
N TYR A 216 1.95 -1.78 -9.48
CA TYR A 216 2.91 -0.97 -8.71
C TYR A 216 2.40 0.44 -8.37
N THR A 217 1.13 0.74 -8.67
CA THR A 217 0.53 2.02 -8.29
C THR A 217 0.27 2.07 -6.78
N PRO A 218 0.23 3.27 -6.16
CA PRO A 218 -0.07 3.40 -4.74
C PRO A 218 -1.39 2.73 -4.30
N PRO A 219 -2.52 2.84 -5.05
CA PRO A 219 -3.74 2.13 -4.67
C PRO A 219 -3.59 0.60 -4.69
N ALA A 220 -2.95 0.04 -5.72
CA ALA A 220 -2.72 -1.41 -5.80
C ALA A 220 -1.78 -1.91 -4.68
N MET A 221 -0.75 -1.12 -4.37
CA MET A 221 0.14 -1.38 -3.24
C MET A 221 -0.64 -1.44 -1.93
N ILE A 222 -1.44 -0.41 -1.63
CA ILE A 222 -2.21 -0.31 -0.39
C ILE A 222 -3.25 -1.42 -0.30
N ALA A 223 -3.90 -1.75 -1.41
CA ALA A 223 -4.83 -2.88 -1.47
C ALA A 223 -4.15 -4.18 -1.03
N GLY A 224 -2.91 -4.44 -1.46
CA GLY A 224 -2.12 -5.59 -0.98
C GLY A 224 -1.97 -5.60 0.55
N PHE A 225 -1.52 -4.49 1.14
CA PHE A 225 -1.37 -4.37 2.59
C PHE A 225 -2.69 -4.50 3.35
N GLN A 226 -3.78 -3.97 2.79
CA GLN A 226 -5.14 -4.06 3.32
C GLN A 226 -5.73 -5.46 3.27
N HIS A 227 -5.18 -6.34 2.42
CA HIS A 227 -5.51 -7.76 2.38
C HIS A 227 -4.42 -8.62 3.04
N GLY A 228 -3.50 -8.01 3.81
CA GLY A 228 -2.48 -8.74 4.57
C GLY A 228 -1.36 -9.32 3.70
N LEU A 229 -1.15 -8.79 2.49
CA LEU A 229 -0.10 -9.24 1.59
C LEU A 229 1.03 -8.20 1.51
N ILE A 230 2.23 -8.59 1.94
CA ILE A 230 3.44 -7.79 1.78
C ILE A 230 4.29 -8.39 0.67
N ARG A 231 4.49 -7.65 -0.42
CA ARG A 231 5.36 -8.06 -1.53
C ARG A 231 6.66 -7.27 -1.54
N LEU A 232 7.79 -7.96 -1.68
CA LEU A 232 9.11 -7.34 -1.60
C LEU A 232 9.37 -6.39 -2.77
N ASP A 233 9.05 -6.80 -3.99
CA ASP A 233 9.15 -5.97 -5.20
C ASP A 233 8.41 -4.64 -5.05
N VAL A 234 7.16 -4.67 -4.56
CA VAL A 234 6.33 -3.47 -4.34
C VAL A 234 6.96 -2.55 -3.30
N VAL A 235 7.43 -3.09 -2.17
CA VAL A 235 8.10 -2.31 -1.12
C VAL A 235 9.38 -1.66 -1.66
N LEU A 236 10.22 -2.42 -2.35
CA LEU A 236 11.48 -1.92 -2.91
C LEU A 236 11.25 -0.86 -3.98
N ILE A 237 10.26 -1.04 -4.85
CA ILE A 237 9.89 -0.06 -5.88
C ILE A 237 9.37 1.22 -5.22
N ALA A 238 8.46 1.10 -4.25
CA ALA A 238 7.96 2.26 -3.53
C ALA A 238 9.08 3.03 -2.83
N LEU A 239 9.97 2.35 -2.10
CA LEU A 239 11.13 2.98 -1.46
C LEU A 239 12.07 3.64 -2.48
N THR A 240 12.29 3.00 -3.62
CA THR A 240 13.11 3.56 -4.72
C THR A 240 12.48 4.85 -5.25
N LEU A 241 11.17 4.86 -5.47
CA LEU A 241 10.43 6.05 -5.93
C LEU A 241 10.44 7.18 -4.89
N VAL A 242 10.31 6.85 -3.60
CA VAL A 242 10.45 7.82 -2.50
C VAL A 242 11.83 8.47 -2.54
N LEU A 243 12.90 7.66 -2.57
CA LEU A 243 14.27 8.15 -2.60
C LEU A 243 14.55 8.97 -3.86
N ALA A 244 14.06 8.54 -5.02
CA ALA A 244 14.20 9.26 -6.28
C ALA A 244 13.47 10.61 -6.26
N GLY A 245 12.24 10.67 -5.76
CA GLY A 245 11.49 11.92 -5.63
C GLY A 245 12.17 12.93 -4.69
N LEU A 246 12.66 12.46 -3.53
CA LEU A 246 13.42 13.29 -2.61
C LEU A 246 14.78 13.74 -3.19
N ALA A 247 15.46 12.85 -3.92
CA ALA A 247 16.70 13.19 -4.61
C ALA A 247 16.49 14.23 -5.71
N LEU A 248 15.40 14.11 -6.48
CA LEU A 248 15.00 15.09 -7.48
C LEU A 248 14.71 16.44 -6.82
N ALA A 249 13.98 16.45 -5.71
CA ALA A 249 13.75 17.67 -4.93
C ALA A 249 15.08 18.32 -4.48
N ALA A 250 16.02 17.53 -3.96
CA ALA A 250 17.33 18.01 -3.54
C ALA A 250 18.15 18.59 -4.70
N VAL A 251 18.11 17.96 -5.89
CA VAL A 251 18.78 18.43 -7.10
C VAL A 251 18.28 19.82 -7.50
N TRP A 252 16.95 20.02 -7.46
CA TRP A 252 16.29 21.23 -7.94
C TRP A 252 16.23 22.39 -6.92
N LEU A 253 16.38 22.10 -5.62
CA LEU A 253 16.47 23.12 -4.57
C LEU A 253 17.84 23.82 -4.48
N ARG A 254 18.89 23.29 -5.12
CA ARG A 254 20.22 23.95 -5.15
C ARG A 254 20.16 25.25 -5.95
N LEU A 255 20.47 26.36 -5.29
CA LEU A 255 20.65 27.66 -5.94
C LEU A 255 22.09 27.80 -6.46
N GLY A 256 22.28 28.56 -7.54
CA GLY A 256 23.61 28.81 -8.14
C GLY A 256 24.14 27.70 -9.04
N VAL A 257 23.45 26.55 -9.15
CA VAL A 257 23.79 25.48 -10.10
C VAL A 257 23.07 25.71 -11.43
N ALA A 258 23.84 25.68 -12.53
CA ALA A 258 23.29 25.83 -13.87
C ALA A 258 22.15 24.83 -14.15
N VAL A 259 21.07 25.30 -14.78
CA VAL A 259 19.90 24.48 -15.12
C VAL A 259 20.31 23.23 -15.91
N ARG A 260 21.22 23.37 -16.89
CA ARG A 260 21.74 22.24 -17.69
C ARG A 260 22.29 21.12 -16.82
N ARG A 261 23.06 21.44 -15.78
CA ARG A 261 23.60 20.44 -14.85
C ARG A 261 22.50 19.75 -14.06
N ARG A 262 21.50 20.50 -13.56
CA ARG A 262 20.34 19.93 -12.86
C ARG A 262 19.53 18.99 -13.76
N VAL A 263 19.38 19.34 -15.04
CA VAL A 263 18.72 18.48 -16.03
C VAL A 263 19.51 17.19 -16.25
N HIS A 264 20.83 17.26 -16.48
CA HIS A 264 21.66 16.05 -16.63
C HIS A 264 21.62 15.15 -15.39
N GLU A 265 21.72 15.73 -14.19
CA GLU A 265 21.61 14.98 -12.94
C GLU A 265 20.21 14.34 -12.76
N SER A 266 19.14 15.02 -13.22
CA SER A 266 17.78 14.46 -13.21
C SER A 266 17.62 13.31 -14.20
N ILE A 267 18.20 13.41 -15.40
CA ILE A 267 18.20 12.34 -16.41
C ILE A 267 18.98 11.13 -15.88
N ALA A 268 20.16 11.35 -15.31
CA ALA A 268 20.96 10.28 -14.70
C ALA A 268 20.22 9.60 -13.55
N LEU A 269 19.58 10.38 -12.67
CA LEU A 269 18.73 9.87 -11.59
C LEU A 269 17.55 9.06 -12.14
N GLY A 270 16.89 9.54 -13.19
CA GLY A 270 15.78 8.83 -13.84
C GLY A 270 16.21 7.48 -14.44
N ALA A 271 17.34 7.46 -15.16
CA ALA A 271 17.90 6.22 -15.72
C ALA A 271 18.28 5.21 -14.62
N LEU A 272 18.93 5.68 -13.55
CA LEU A 272 19.26 4.84 -12.40
C LEU A 272 18.00 4.29 -11.72
N THR A 273 16.99 5.14 -11.53
CA THR A 273 15.69 4.75 -10.93
C THR A 273 15.02 3.68 -11.77
N ALA A 274 14.98 3.83 -13.10
CA ALA A 274 14.40 2.84 -14.01
C ALA A 274 15.15 1.49 -13.93
N ALA A 275 16.48 1.51 -13.89
CA ALA A 275 17.29 0.29 -13.76
C ALA A 275 17.04 -0.43 -12.42
N VAL A 276 16.94 0.33 -11.32
CA VAL A 276 16.64 -0.23 -9.99
C VAL A 276 15.22 -0.79 -9.95
N VAL A 277 14.21 -0.05 -10.44
CA VAL A 277 12.81 -0.53 -10.50
C VAL A 277 12.71 -1.82 -11.33
N PHE A 278 13.37 -1.87 -12.48
CA PHE A 278 13.43 -3.07 -13.31
C PHE A 278 14.05 -4.25 -12.55
N SER A 279 15.14 -4.01 -11.81
CA SER A 279 15.80 -5.04 -11.00
C SER A 279 14.90 -5.52 -9.85
N CYS A 280 14.20 -4.60 -9.18
CA CYS A 280 13.27 -4.92 -8.09
C CYS A 280 12.08 -5.76 -8.55
N ALA A 281 11.63 -5.64 -9.80
CA ALA A 281 10.54 -6.44 -10.35
C ALA A 281 10.85 -7.96 -10.38
N PHE A 282 12.11 -8.36 -10.23
CA PHE A 282 12.52 -9.77 -10.10
C PHE A 282 12.54 -10.25 -8.64
N ALA A 283 12.36 -9.37 -7.66
CA ALA A 283 12.28 -9.72 -6.25
C ALA A 283 10.87 -10.21 -5.88
N THR A 284 10.56 -11.46 -6.26
CA THR A 284 9.26 -12.09 -6.06
C THR A 284 8.87 -12.53 -4.63
N PRO A 285 9.73 -12.52 -3.57
CA PRO A 285 9.30 -12.88 -2.23
C PRO A 285 8.09 -12.07 -1.75
N SER A 286 7.16 -12.77 -1.10
CA SER A 286 5.97 -12.16 -0.49
C SER A 286 5.56 -12.93 0.76
N TRP A 287 4.91 -12.22 1.68
CA TRP A 287 4.49 -12.72 2.98
C TRP A 287 3.01 -12.46 3.20
N ASP A 288 2.31 -13.48 3.70
CA ASP A 288 0.95 -13.34 4.21
C ASP A 288 1.01 -13.01 5.70
N THR A 289 0.45 -11.86 6.07
CA THR A 289 0.33 -11.40 7.45
C THR A 289 -1.09 -11.51 7.97
N SER A 290 -2.03 -12.04 7.19
CA SER A 290 -3.42 -12.23 7.62
C SER A 290 -3.55 -13.38 8.61
N GLU A 291 -4.45 -13.23 9.59
CA GLU A 291 -4.81 -14.28 10.53
C GLU A 291 -5.54 -15.43 9.80
N SER A 292 -6.39 -15.06 8.83
CA SER A 292 -7.17 -16.02 8.04
C SER A 292 -6.35 -16.77 6.99
N ARG A 293 -5.07 -16.41 6.80
CA ARG A 293 -4.21 -16.94 5.73
C ARG A 293 -4.85 -16.79 4.35
N ILE A 294 -5.55 -15.68 4.10
CA ILE A 294 -6.32 -15.45 2.86
C ILE A 294 -5.41 -15.54 1.63
N ASN A 295 -4.16 -15.12 1.78
CA ASN A 295 -3.19 -15.22 0.71
C ASN A 295 -2.52 -16.60 0.74
N SER A 296 -2.29 -17.26 1.85
CA SER A 296 -1.57 -18.55 1.90
C SER A 296 -2.45 -19.77 1.72
N PHE A 297 -1.82 -20.94 1.54
CA PHE A 297 -2.53 -22.21 1.68
C PHE A 297 -2.62 -22.60 3.17
N PRO A 298 -3.50 -23.55 3.54
CA PRO A 298 -3.46 -24.17 4.86
C PRO A 298 -2.05 -24.69 5.18
N GLU A 299 -1.62 -24.61 6.43
CA GLU A 299 -0.25 -24.97 6.83
C GLU A 299 0.11 -26.42 6.48
N ALA A 300 -0.85 -27.33 6.61
CA ALA A 300 -0.67 -28.73 6.27
C ALA A 300 -0.36 -28.90 4.76
N ASP A 301 -1.04 -28.14 3.90
CA ASP A 301 -0.77 -28.11 2.47
C ASP A 301 0.58 -27.47 2.16
N GLU A 302 0.96 -26.37 2.81
CA GLU A 302 2.27 -25.77 2.61
C GLU A 302 3.41 -26.74 2.95
N VAL A 303 3.27 -27.48 4.06
CA VAL A 303 4.23 -28.53 4.47
C VAL A 303 4.24 -29.70 3.48
N ALA A 304 3.09 -30.12 2.95
CA ALA A 304 2.99 -31.20 1.98
C ALA A 304 3.59 -30.79 0.62
N LEU A 305 3.23 -29.62 0.12
CA LEU A 305 3.76 -29.03 -1.11
C LEU A 305 5.27 -28.82 -1.02
N ALA A 306 5.80 -28.34 0.12
CA ALA A 306 7.25 -28.13 0.29
C ALA A 306 8.08 -29.43 0.16
N ARG A 307 7.45 -30.61 0.29
CA ARG A 307 8.11 -31.91 0.06
C ARG A 307 8.23 -32.26 -1.42
N ILE A 308 7.44 -31.63 -2.30
CA ILE A 308 7.46 -31.84 -3.74
C ILE A 308 8.67 -31.09 -4.33
N ARG A 309 9.73 -31.82 -4.67
CA ARG A 309 10.97 -31.24 -5.21
C ARG A 309 11.04 -31.15 -6.73
N ALA A 310 10.16 -31.87 -7.43
CA ALA A 310 10.09 -31.86 -8.88
C ALA A 310 9.57 -30.51 -9.39
N PRO A 311 10.07 -30.01 -10.55
CA PRO A 311 9.57 -28.76 -11.13
C PRO A 311 8.11 -28.95 -11.58
N LEU A 312 7.25 -28.01 -11.20
CA LEU A 312 5.84 -27.98 -11.62
C LEU A 312 5.70 -26.99 -12.77
N ARG A 313 5.20 -27.47 -13.91
CA ARG A 313 4.82 -26.62 -15.05
C ARG A 313 3.30 -26.59 -15.18
N ILE A 314 2.75 -25.40 -15.32
CA ILE A 314 1.32 -25.16 -15.49
C ILE A 314 1.13 -24.39 -16.77
N GLU A 315 0.40 -24.96 -17.72
CA GLU A 315 0.05 -24.33 -18.99
C GLU A 315 -1.46 -24.09 -19.00
N ALA A 316 -1.87 -22.82 -18.90
CA ALA A 316 -3.27 -22.42 -18.81
C ALA A 316 -3.72 -21.77 -20.13
N HIS A 317 -4.67 -22.42 -20.80
CA HIS A 317 -5.25 -21.96 -22.08
C HIS A 317 -6.42 -21.03 -21.79
N LEU A 318 -6.11 -19.88 -21.20
CA LEU A 318 -7.08 -18.87 -20.80
C LEU A 318 -6.64 -17.50 -21.31
N ALA A 319 -7.56 -16.83 -21.99
CA ALA A 319 -7.37 -15.47 -22.45
C ALA A 319 -7.09 -14.50 -21.27
N PRO A 320 -6.40 -13.37 -21.50
CA PRO A 320 -6.17 -12.35 -20.47
C PRO A 320 -7.44 -11.87 -19.77
N GLU A 321 -8.53 -11.68 -20.53
CA GLU A 321 -9.82 -11.18 -20.02
C GLU A 321 -10.75 -12.28 -19.48
N ASP A 322 -10.32 -13.55 -19.47
CA ASP A 322 -11.15 -14.64 -18.93
C ASP A 322 -11.14 -14.56 -17.39
N PRO A 323 -12.31 -14.43 -16.72
CA PRO A 323 -12.36 -14.31 -15.26
C PRO A 323 -11.75 -15.53 -14.54
N ARG A 324 -11.79 -16.71 -15.17
CA ARG A 324 -11.18 -17.93 -14.63
C ARG A 324 -9.66 -17.81 -14.53
N ARG A 325 -9.02 -17.03 -15.40
CA ARG A 325 -7.58 -16.76 -15.33
C ARG A 325 -7.24 -15.97 -14.09
N ALA A 326 -8.01 -14.90 -13.82
CA ALA A 326 -7.84 -14.09 -12.62
C ALA A 326 -8.09 -14.94 -11.35
N ASP A 327 -9.13 -15.76 -11.34
CA ASP A 327 -9.41 -16.70 -10.24
C ASP A 327 -8.26 -17.68 -10.03
N LEU A 328 -7.76 -18.33 -11.08
CA LEU A 328 -6.64 -19.26 -11.01
C LEU A 328 -5.39 -18.57 -10.46
N GLU A 329 -5.07 -17.39 -10.98
CA GLU A 329 -3.89 -16.63 -10.58
C GLU A 329 -3.95 -16.23 -9.10
N HIS A 330 -5.07 -15.65 -8.65
CA HIS A 330 -5.21 -15.12 -7.29
C HIS A 330 -5.43 -16.22 -6.25
N ARG A 331 -6.27 -17.22 -6.56
CA ARG A 331 -6.67 -18.25 -5.59
C ARG A 331 -5.64 -19.37 -5.44
N ALA A 332 -4.88 -19.68 -6.49
CA ALA A 332 -3.97 -20.82 -6.49
C ALA A 332 -2.52 -20.45 -6.85
N ILE A 333 -2.29 -19.85 -8.02
CA ILE A 333 -0.93 -19.69 -8.55
C ILE A 333 -0.08 -18.74 -7.70
N ALA A 334 -0.62 -17.60 -7.28
CA ALA A 334 0.07 -16.66 -6.41
C ALA A 334 0.42 -17.27 -5.04
N LYS A 335 -0.37 -18.24 -4.57
CA LYS A 335 -0.09 -19.03 -3.36
C LYS A 335 1.01 -20.06 -3.61
N LEU A 336 0.90 -20.80 -4.72
CA LEU A 336 1.90 -21.80 -5.14
C LEU A 336 3.29 -21.19 -5.32
N ARG A 337 3.41 -19.99 -5.90
CA ARG A 337 4.72 -19.33 -6.08
C ARG A 337 5.42 -19.00 -4.76
N ARG A 338 4.70 -18.87 -3.64
CA ARG A 338 5.30 -18.67 -2.31
C ARG A 338 5.83 -19.96 -1.69
N VAL A 339 5.18 -21.09 -1.97
CA VAL A 339 5.51 -22.38 -1.34
C VAL A 339 6.47 -23.19 -2.21
N LEU A 340 6.26 -23.18 -3.53
CA LEU A 340 7.03 -23.94 -4.51
C LEU A 340 7.88 -23.00 -5.38
N PRO A 341 9.19 -22.87 -5.10
CA PRO A 341 10.06 -21.93 -5.82
C PRO A 341 10.34 -22.33 -7.28
N LYS A 342 9.97 -23.55 -7.71
CA LYS A 342 10.19 -24.07 -9.07
C LYS A 342 8.88 -24.22 -9.88
N VAL A 343 7.87 -23.40 -9.59
CA VAL A 343 6.64 -23.36 -10.39
C VAL A 343 6.86 -22.47 -11.61
N GLN A 344 6.59 -23.00 -12.79
CA GLN A 344 6.56 -22.26 -14.05
C GLN A 344 5.11 -22.23 -14.54
N VAL A 345 4.59 -21.04 -14.77
CA VAL A 345 3.22 -20.87 -15.29
C VAL A 345 3.29 -20.15 -16.63
N GLN A 346 2.71 -20.77 -17.64
CA GLN A 346 2.58 -20.20 -18.97
C GLN A 346 1.10 -20.03 -19.28
N TYR A 347 0.68 -18.78 -19.50
CA TYR A 347 -0.63 -18.48 -20.04
C TYR A 347 -0.55 -18.48 -21.56
N VAL A 348 -1.37 -19.33 -22.18
CA VAL A 348 -1.45 -19.48 -23.64
C VAL A 348 -2.73 -18.81 -24.12
N SER A 349 -2.58 -17.80 -24.97
CA SER A 349 -3.68 -17.16 -25.70
C SER A 349 -3.26 -16.91 -27.15
N ALA A 350 -4.22 -17.01 -28.07
CA ALA A 350 -3.98 -16.79 -29.50
C ALA A 350 -3.90 -15.29 -29.87
N THR A 351 -4.52 -14.44 -29.06
CA THR A 351 -4.58 -12.99 -29.23
C THR A 351 -4.26 -12.28 -27.92
N SER A 352 -3.99 -10.97 -28.02
CA SER A 352 -3.68 -10.12 -26.85
C SER A 352 -4.89 -9.76 -26.00
N ILE A 353 -6.11 -9.95 -26.50
CA ILE A 353 -7.37 -9.54 -25.84
C ILE A 353 -8.37 -10.69 -25.66
N GLY A 354 -8.11 -11.88 -26.22
CA GLY A 354 -8.97 -13.05 -26.06
C GLY A 354 -10.25 -13.07 -26.91
N LEU A 355 -10.50 -12.04 -27.73
CA LEU A 355 -11.74 -11.96 -28.51
C LEU A 355 -11.85 -13.15 -29.47
N PHE A 356 -12.97 -13.88 -29.37
CA PHE A 356 -13.31 -15.06 -30.17
C PHE A 356 -12.46 -16.33 -29.92
N GLU A 357 -11.62 -16.36 -28.87
CA GLU A 357 -10.82 -17.55 -28.54
C GLU A 357 -11.60 -18.68 -27.88
N GLN A 358 -12.84 -18.43 -27.46
CA GLN A 358 -13.70 -19.43 -26.81
C GLN A 358 -13.94 -20.68 -27.68
N ASN A 359 -13.80 -20.54 -29.00
CA ASN A 359 -13.97 -21.62 -29.97
C ASN A 359 -12.63 -22.28 -30.36
N ALA A 360 -11.51 -21.83 -29.79
CA ALA A 360 -10.21 -22.41 -30.08
C ALA A 360 -10.08 -23.82 -29.47
N PRO A 361 -9.37 -24.75 -30.15
CA PRO A 361 -9.03 -26.04 -29.57
C PRO A 361 -8.30 -25.84 -28.24
N HIS A 362 -8.65 -26.64 -27.22
CA HIS A 362 -8.06 -26.59 -25.87
C HIS A 362 -8.37 -25.34 -25.02
N TYR A 363 -9.23 -24.43 -25.49
CA TYR A 363 -9.63 -23.28 -24.68
C TYR A 363 -10.28 -23.71 -23.36
N GLY A 364 -9.81 -23.13 -22.25
CA GLY A 364 -10.26 -23.44 -20.90
C GLY A 364 -9.58 -24.66 -20.26
N GLU A 365 -8.64 -25.30 -20.95
CA GLU A 365 -7.83 -26.39 -20.38
C GLU A 365 -6.62 -25.84 -19.61
N ILE A 366 -6.32 -26.48 -18.48
CA ILE A 366 -5.15 -26.19 -17.66
C ILE A 366 -4.37 -27.49 -17.52
N TRP A 367 -3.17 -27.49 -18.07
CA TRP A 367 -2.30 -28.66 -18.07
C TRP A 367 -1.25 -28.52 -16.98
N TYR A 368 -1.15 -29.55 -16.14
CA TYR A 368 -0.19 -29.64 -15.06
C TYR A 368 0.82 -30.73 -15.41
N GLU A 369 2.11 -30.39 -15.37
CA GLU A 369 3.20 -31.33 -15.59
C GLU A 369 4.14 -31.33 -14.37
N LEU A 370 4.35 -32.51 -13.78
CA LEU A 370 5.19 -32.70 -12.61
C LEU A 370 5.97 -34.01 -12.74
N GLY A 371 7.31 -33.92 -12.76
CA GLY A 371 8.17 -35.11 -12.79
C GLY A 371 7.93 -36.05 -13.98
N GLY A 372 7.56 -35.50 -15.15
CA GLY A 372 7.28 -36.26 -16.37
C GLY A 372 5.87 -36.86 -16.45
N ARG A 373 5.02 -36.63 -15.43
CA ARG A 373 3.58 -36.94 -15.47
C ARG A 373 2.82 -35.69 -15.87
N ARG A 374 1.75 -35.85 -16.65
CA ARG A 374 0.92 -34.75 -17.13
C ARG A 374 -0.56 -35.05 -16.90
N GLU A 375 -1.29 -34.07 -16.40
CA GLU A 375 -2.73 -34.16 -16.14
C GLU A 375 -3.44 -32.88 -16.59
N MET A 376 -4.67 -33.01 -17.08
CA MET A 376 -5.51 -31.90 -17.54
C MET A 376 -6.63 -31.67 -16.54
N SER A 377 -6.84 -30.41 -16.16
CA SER A 377 -7.97 -29.98 -15.37
C SER A 377 -8.58 -28.71 -15.98
N ARG A 378 -9.84 -28.44 -15.64
CA ARG A 378 -10.54 -27.18 -15.98
C ARG A 378 -10.91 -26.39 -14.72
N VAL A 379 -10.48 -26.86 -13.56
CA VAL A 379 -10.79 -26.29 -12.26
C VAL A 379 -9.77 -25.20 -11.91
N THR A 380 -10.26 -24.06 -11.45
CA THR A 380 -9.45 -22.89 -11.05
C THR A 380 -9.48 -22.59 -9.56
N THR A 381 -10.21 -23.40 -8.78
CA THR A 381 -10.23 -23.30 -7.32
C THR A 381 -8.93 -23.80 -6.73
N ALA A 382 -8.55 -23.24 -5.57
CA ALA A 382 -7.37 -23.68 -4.82
C ALA A 382 -7.38 -25.19 -4.56
N GLU A 383 -8.51 -25.72 -4.09
CA GLU A 383 -8.71 -27.15 -3.80
C GLU A 383 -8.48 -28.03 -5.03
N GLY A 384 -9.11 -27.72 -6.17
CA GLY A 384 -8.97 -28.54 -7.38
C GLY A 384 -7.55 -28.49 -7.97
N VAL A 385 -6.87 -27.36 -7.82
CA VAL A 385 -5.45 -27.23 -8.20
C VAL A 385 -4.57 -28.10 -7.30
N LEU A 386 -4.78 -28.07 -5.99
CA LEU A 386 -4.04 -28.91 -5.03
C LEU A 386 -4.30 -30.39 -5.26
N GLU A 387 -5.56 -30.78 -5.49
CA GLU A 387 -5.94 -32.16 -5.81
C GLU A 387 -5.17 -32.69 -7.02
N THR A 388 -5.12 -31.91 -8.12
CA THR A 388 -4.38 -32.26 -9.33
C THR A 388 -2.88 -32.40 -9.06
N ILE A 389 -2.29 -31.49 -8.28
CA ILE A 389 -0.85 -31.55 -7.93
C ILE A 389 -0.54 -32.78 -7.07
N TYR A 390 -1.38 -33.08 -6.08
CA TYR A 390 -1.21 -34.23 -5.21
C TYR A 390 -1.37 -35.56 -5.95
N ALA A 391 -2.34 -35.66 -6.85
CA ALA A 391 -2.53 -36.81 -7.74
C ALA A 391 -1.29 -37.07 -8.59
N LEU A 392 -0.75 -36.03 -9.25
CA LEU A 392 0.49 -36.12 -10.02
C LEU A 392 1.69 -36.53 -9.17
N ALA A 393 1.84 -35.93 -7.98
CA ALA A 393 2.94 -36.19 -7.05
C ALA A 393 2.86 -37.56 -6.36
N GLY A 394 1.70 -38.23 -6.40
CA GLY A 394 1.44 -39.44 -5.62
C GLY A 394 1.46 -39.19 -4.11
N VAL A 395 1.13 -37.96 -3.68
CA VAL A 395 1.08 -37.55 -2.27
C VAL A 395 -0.38 -37.57 -1.84
N LYS A 396 -0.69 -38.17 -0.68
CA LYS A 396 -2.05 -38.12 -0.14
C LYS A 396 -2.32 -36.69 0.37
N PRO A 397 -3.46 -36.06 0.01
CA PRO A 397 -3.83 -34.76 0.56
C PRO A 397 -3.84 -34.81 2.09
N PRO A 398 -3.27 -33.80 2.77
CA PRO A 398 -3.35 -33.73 4.22
C PRO A 398 -4.80 -33.64 4.67
N LEU A 399 -5.11 -34.20 5.84
CA LEU A 399 -6.41 -34.00 6.46
C LEU A 399 -6.47 -32.58 7.00
N GLU A 400 -7.52 -31.84 6.68
CA GLU A 400 -7.79 -30.56 7.32
C GLU A 400 -8.09 -30.80 8.80
N SER A 401 -7.32 -30.14 9.66
CA SER A 401 -7.61 -30.08 11.09
C SER A 401 -8.74 -29.08 11.31
N GLU A 402 -9.79 -29.46 12.06
CA GLU A 402 -10.86 -28.53 12.43
C GLU A 402 -10.34 -27.28 13.15
N ASP A 403 -9.22 -27.40 13.88
CA ASP A 403 -8.56 -26.30 14.58
C ASP A 403 -7.83 -25.33 13.62
N ALA A 404 -7.56 -25.75 12.39
CA ALA A 404 -6.89 -24.92 11.38
C ALA A 404 -7.85 -24.06 10.55
N ILE A 405 -9.17 -24.26 10.69
CA ILE A 405 -10.18 -23.52 9.95
C ILE A 405 -10.41 -22.17 10.62
N PHE A 406 -10.10 -21.08 9.91
CA PHE A 406 -10.39 -19.74 10.38
C PHE A 406 -11.91 -19.50 10.44
N ARG A 407 -12.43 -19.25 11.65
CA ARG A 407 -13.87 -19.04 11.88
C ARG A 407 -14.29 -17.57 11.89
N GLY A 408 -13.33 -16.65 11.76
CA GLY A 408 -13.59 -15.22 11.88
C GLY A 408 -13.88 -14.77 13.31
N HIS A 409 -14.15 -13.48 13.45
CA HIS A 409 -14.40 -12.82 14.73
C HIS A 409 -15.73 -12.03 14.69
N PRO A 410 -16.88 -12.73 14.58
CA PRO A 410 -18.18 -12.05 14.49
C PRO A 410 -18.43 -11.18 15.73
N LEU A 411 -18.83 -9.92 15.50
CA LEU A 411 -19.10 -8.96 16.57
C LEU A 411 -20.29 -8.08 16.21
N ALA A 412 -21.47 -8.43 16.75
CA ALA A 412 -22.72 -7.70 16.54
C ALA A 412 -22.90 -6.54 17.54
N VAL A 413 -21.95 -5.58 17.56
CA VAL A 413 -21.97 -4.44 18.50
C VAL A 413 -22.01 -3.11 17.75
N PRO A 414 -22.92 -2.18 18.10
CA PRO A 414 -22.96 -0.85 17.47
C PRO A 414 -21.76 0.02 17.90
N PRO A 415 -21.28 0.95 17.04
CA PRO A 415 -20.11 1.80 17.32
C PRO A 415 -20.41 2.95 18.31
N LYS A 416 -20.75 2.60 19.56
CA LYS A 416 -21.15 3.56 20.61
C LYS A 416 -20.01 4.50 20.97
N GLY A 417 -20.26 5.81 20.93
CA GLY A 417 -19.28 6.83 21.32
C GLY A 417 -18.30 7.24 20.21
N ALA A 418 -18.17 6.47 19.12
CA ALA A 418 -17.29 6.81 18.00
C ALA A 418 -17.63 8.19 17.38
N ALA A 419 -18.91 8.51 17.22
CA ALA A 419 -19.33 9.82 16.71
C ALA A 419 -18.89 10.98 17.62
N ALA A 420 -18.98 10.81 18.95
CA ALA A 420 -18.53 11.82 19.90
C ALA A 420 -17.00 11.99 19.85
N VAL A 421 -16.25 10.90 19.68
CA VAL A 421 -14.79 10.94 19.53
C VAL A 421 -14.38 11.65 18.25
N PHE A 422 -14.89 11.22 17.09
CA PHE A 422 -14.38 11.69 15.79
C PHE A 422 -14.97 13.02 15.31
N TYR A 423 -16.21 13.35 15.70
CA TYR A 423 -16.87 14.60 15.30
C TYR A 423 -16.90 15.66 16.40
N GLY A 424 -16.65 15.28 17.66
CA GLY A 424 -16.64 16.20 18.81
C GLY A 424 -15.24 16.39 19.41
N ILE A 425 -14.77 15.37 20.13
CA ILE A 425 -13.53 15.43 20.91
C ILE A 425 -12.33 15.71 20.02
N TRP A 426 -12.19 15.00 18.90
CA TRP A 426 -11.05 15.14 18.01
C TRP A 426 -10.93 16.55 17.42
N PRO A 427 -11.96 17.11 16.73
CA PRO A 427 -11.92 18.49 16.27
C PRO A 427 -11.63 19.50 17.39
N ALA A 428 -12.22 19.32 18.57
CA ALA A 428 -12.00 20.19 19.71
C ALA A 428 -10.53 20.17 20.18
N LEU A 429 -9.90 18.99 20.27
CA LEU A 429 -8.49 18.85 20.62
C LEU A 429 -7.57 19.48 19.57
N VAL A 430 -7.86 19.30 18.28
CA VAL A 430 -7.08 19.91 17.19
C VAL A 430 -7.19 21.44 17.24
N VAL A 431 -8.39 21.99 17.42
CA VAL A 431 -8.60 23.45 17.52
C VAL A 431 -7.93 24.01 18.77
N ALA A 432 -8.08 23.35 19.93
CA ALA A 432 -7.42 23.76 21.16
C ALA A 432 -5.89 23.76 21.00
N GLY A 433 -5.33 22.71 20.39
CA GLY A 433 -3.91 22.62 20.07
C GLY A 433 -3.43 23.75 19.17
N ALA A 434 -4.18 24.04 18.09
CA ALA A 434 -3.86 25.12 17.16
C ALA A 434 -3.88 26.50 17.85
N VAL A 435 -4.86 26.75 18.73
CA VAL A 435 -4.97 28.01 19.50
C VAL A 435 -3.83 28.14 20.50
N LEU A 436 -3.48 27.08 21.23
CA LEU A 436 -2.38 27.09 22.21
C LEU A 436 -1.04 27.39 21.52
N VAL A 437 -0.77 26.73 20.39
CA VAL A 437 0.42 26.98 19.58
C VAL A 437 0.42 28.42 19.04
N GLY A 438 -0.72 28.91 18.55
CA GLY A 438 -0.84 30.29 18.05
C GLY A 438 -0.66 31.36 19.12
N ARG A 439 -0.95 31.05 20.39
CA ARG A 439 -0.71 31.94 21.54
C ARG A 439 0.73 31.90 22.04
N LEU A 440 1.39 30.74 21.97
CA LEU A 440 2.80 30.57 22.38
C LEU A 440 3.80 31.05 21.32
N GLY A 441 3.36 31.18 20.07
CA GLY A 441 4.17 31.69 18.94
C GLY A 441 4.08 33.20 18.72
N ARG A 442 3.26 33.92 19.50
CA ARG A 442 3.34 35.38 19.69
C ARG A 442 4.20 35.64 20.92
#